data_AF-A0A315X9V0-F1
#
_entry.id   AF-A0A315X9V0-F1
#
_cell.length_a   1.000
_cell.length_b   1.000
_cell.length_c   1.000
_cell.angle_alpha   90.00
_cell.angle_beta   90.00
_cell.angle_gamma   90.00
#
_symmetry.space_group_name_H-M   'P 1'
#
loop_
_entity.id
_entity.type
_entity.pdbx_description
1 polymer ?
#
loop_
_entity_poly.entity_id
_entity_poly.type
_entity_poly.pdbx_seq_one_letter_code
_entity_poly.pdbx_strand_id
1 'polypeptide(L)' 'MSQFVQYVDTGALPPALRVKRIQGTDRLWEMTWDKDGRAVFEYGEPVPGKGRHIIWRRIGTHGIFRDLPGSSGILEE' A
#
# COMPACT_ATOMS: atom_id res chain seq x y z
N MET A 1 5.35 -12.58 -11.59
CA MET A 1 4.35 -12.57 -10.49
C MET A 1 4.96 -12.90 -9.12
N SER A 2 6.06 -13.66 -9.01
CA SER A 2 6.61 -14.19 -7.74
C SER A 2 7.45 -13.21 -6.91
N GLN A 3 8.12 -12.23 -7.53
CA GLN A 3 9.06 -11.34 -6.81
C GLN A 3 8.39 -10.47 -5.75
N PHE A 4 7.18 -9.98 -6.01
CA PHE A 4 6.47 -9.13 -5.04
C PHE A 4 6.18 -9.86 -3.72
N VAL A 5 5.70 -11.11 -3.79
CA VAL A 5 5.42 -11.93 -2.61
C VAL A 5 6.69 -12.13 -1.79
N GLN A 6 7.82 -12.41 -2.45
CA GLN A 6 9.12 -12.55 -1.77
C GLN A 6 9.53 -11.24 -1.05
N TYR A 7 9.32 -10.08 -1.66
CA TYR A 7 9.61 -8.80 -1.01
C TYR A 7 8.70 -8.51 0.17
N VAL A 8 7.43 -8.90 0.09
CA VAL A 8 6.49 -8.79 1.22
C VAL A 8 6.95 -9.67 2.38
N ASP A 9 7.30 -10.94 2.13
CA ASP A 9 7.73 -11.88 3.16
C ASP A 9 9.02 -11.45 3.84
N THR A 10 10.00 -10.99 3.07
CA THR A 10 11.30 -10.52 3.58
C THR A 10 11.25 -9.09 4.13
N GLY A 11 10.25 -8.31 3.77
CA GLY A 11 10.18 -6.86 4.03
C GLY A 11 11.11 -6.01 3.17
N ALA A 12 11.87 -6.61 2.25
CA ALA A 12 12.85 -5.93 1.39
C ALA A 12 12.20 -5.41 0.10
N LEU A 13 11.24 -4.49 0.24
CA LEU A 13 10.53 -3.90 -0.90
C LEU A 13 11.48 -3.01 -1.72
N PRO A 14 11.48 -3.12 -3.06
CA PRO A 14 12.28 -2.25 -3.92
C PRO A 14 11.97 -0.77 -3.66
N PRO A 15 12.99 0.12 -3.58
CA PRO A 15 12.77 1.55 -3.38
C PRO A 15 11.84 2.17 -4.42
N ALA A 16 11.80 1.63 -5.64
CA ALA A 16 10.91 2.05 -6.71
C ALA A 16 9.43 1.94 -6.35
N LEU A 17 9.04 1.03 -5.45
CA LEU A 17 7.66 0.91 -4.99
C LEU A 17 7.26 2.03 -4.01
N ARG A 18 8.22 2.79 -3.46
CA ARG A 18 7.97 3.94 -2.56
C ARG A 18 6.98 3.62 -1.44
N VAL A 19 7.10 2.43 -0.84
CA VAL A 19 6.17 1.97 0.17
C VAL A 19 6.33 2.81 1.44
N LYS A 20 5.25 3.44 1.89
CA LYS A 20 5.25 4.27 3.11
C LYS A 20 3.91 4.17 3.84
N ARG A 21 3.95 4.42 5.15
CA ARG A 21 2.74 4.48 5.98
C ARG A 21 1.97 5.76 5.65
N ILE A 22 0.65 5.67 5.51
CA ILE A 22 -0.21 6.84 5.31
C ILE A 22 -0.29 7.62 6.63
N GLN A 23 0.00 8.92 6.57
CA GLN A 23 -0.03 9.81 7.74
C GLN A 23 -1.41 9.82 8.40
N GLY A 24 -1.45 9.83 9.72
CA GLY A 24 -2.70 9.79 10.49
C GLY A 24 -3.38 8.42 10.54
N THR A 25 -2.72 7.35 10.04
CA THR A 25 -3.25 5.98 10.11
C THR A 25 -2.23 4.99 10.70
N ASP A 26 -2.72 4.10 11.56
CA ASP A 26 -1.88 3.11 12.23
C ASP A 26 -1.69 1.82 11.42
N ARG A 27 -2.43 1.65 10.33
CA ARG A 27 -2.49 0.36 9.60
C ARG A 27 -2.37 0.47 8.08
N LEU A 28 -2.59 1.66 7.51
CA LEU A 28 -2.60 1.81 6.06
C LEU A 28 -1.23 2.20 5.53
N TRP A 29 -0.89 1.57 4.41
CA TRP A 29 0.32 1.78 3.65
C TRP A 29 -0.05 2.13 2.22
N GLU A 30 0.74 2.98 1.59
CA GLU A 30 0.65 3.27 0.17
C GLU A 30 1.89 2.79 -0.57
N MET A 31 1.75 2.49 -1.85
CA MET A 31 2.87 2.21 -2.77
C MET A 31 2.59 2.74 -4.18
N THR A 32 3.67 2.98 -4.91
CA THR A 32 3.68 3.18 -6.37
C THR A 32 3.90 1.83 -7.04
N TRP A 33 3.00 1.40 -7.93
CA TRP A 33 3.15 0.11 -8.65
C TRP A 33 3.30 0.28 -10.17
N ASP A 34 3.07 1.49 -10.67
CA ASP A 34 3.30 1.92 -12.05
C ASP A 34 3.56 3.44 -12.07
N LYS A 35 3.92 4.03 -13.22
CA LYS A 35 4.23 5.47 -13.37
C LYS A 35 3.19 6.37 -12.70
N ASP A 36 1.91 6.09 -12.92
CA ASP A 36 0.79 6.79 -12.27
C ASP A 36 0.02 5.90 -11.28
N GLY A 37 0.41 4.63 -11.15
CA GLY A 37 -0.28 3.64 -10.34
C GLY A 37 -0.03 3.82 -8.84
N ARG A 38 -1.11 3.82 -8.06
CA ARG A 38 -1.10 3.82 -6.59
C ARG A 38 -1.91 2.66 -6.06
N ALA A 39 -1.47 2.11 -4.93
CA ALA A 39 -2.22 1.12 -4.19
C ALA A 39 -2.14 1.42 -2.69
N VAL A 40 -3.27 1.25 -2.01
CA VAL A 40 -3.39 1.33 -0.55
C VAL A 40 -3.72 -0.06 -0.02
N PHE A 41 -2.99 -0.49 0.99
CA PHE A 41 -3.14 -1.80 1.61
C PHE A 41 -2.90 -1.75 3.12
N GLU A 42 -3.29 -2.81 3.81
CA GLU A 42 -2.94 -3.06 5.20
C GLU A 42 -2.32 -4.45 5.34
N TYR A 43 -1.46 -4.62 6.34
CA TYR A 43 -1.04 -5.96 6.75
C TYR A 43 -2.16 -6.58 7.59
N GLY A 44 -2.66 -7.73 7.14
CA GLY A 44 -3.62 -8.54 7.88
C GLY A 44 -2.92 -9.53 8.81
N GLU A 45 -3.71 -10.24 9.60
CA GLU A 45 -3.21 -11.36 10.38
C GLU A 45 -2.51 -12.39 9.47
N PRO A 46 -1.31 -12.89 9.86
CA PRO A 46 -0.61 -13.90 9.10
C PRO A 46 -1.50 -15.12 8.84
N VAL A 47 -1.51 -15.60 7.60
CA VAL A 47 -2.25 -16.83 7.26
C VAL A 47 -1.36 -18.02 7.55
N PRO A 48 -1.78 -18.99 8.39
CA PRO A 48 -0.98 -20.16 8.72
C PRO A 48 -0.44 -20.87 7.47
N GLY A 49 0.87 -21.05 7.41
CA GLY A 49 1.57 -21.70 6.28
C GLY A 49 1.69 -20.86 4.99
N LYS A 50 1.24 -19.60 4.98
CA LYS A 50 1.24 -18.74 3.77
C LYS A 50 1.98 -17.40 3.91
N GLY A 51 2.57 -17.13 5.08
CA GLY A 51 3.38 -15.93 5.28
C GLY A 51 2.55 -14.68 5.59
N ARG A 52 3.12 -13.51 5.26
CA ARG A 52 2.49 -12.22 5.57
C ARG A 52 1.28 -12.00 4.67
N HIS A 53 0.21 -11.48 5.26
CA HIS A 53 -1.05 -11.25 4.56
C HIS A 53 -1.21 -9.77 4.20
N ILE A 54 -1.49 -9.50 2.92
CA ILE A 54 -1.78 -8.16 2.41
C ILE A 54 -3.27 -8.08 2.08
N ILE A 55 -3.97 -7.09 2.65
CA ILE A 55 -5.36 -6.78 2.34
C ILE A 55 -5.38 -5.51 1.51
N TRP A 56 -5.75 -5.63 0.23
CA TRP A 56 -5.89 -4.49 -0.67
C TRP A 56 -7.11 -3.66 -0.30
N ARG A 57 -6.93 -2.34 -0.13
CA ARG A 57 -8.02 -1.40 0.19
C ARG A 57 -8.43 -0.62 -1.05
N ARG A 58 -7.45 -0.14 -1.83
CA ARG A 58 -7.64 0.61 -3.08
C ARG A 58 -6.49 0.32 -4.03
N ILE A 59 -6.78 0.26 -5.33
CA ILE A 59 -5.78 0.15 -6.40
C ILE A 59 -6.28 1.04 -7.55
N GLY A 60 -5.41 1.88 -8.10
CA GLY A 60 -5.78 2.78 -9.19
C GLY A 60 -4.67 3.76 -9.51
N THR A 61 -5.02 4.96 -9.96
CA THR A 61 -4.07 6.07 -10.19
C THR A 61 -3.94 6.97 -8.95
N HIS A 62 -3.31 8.14 -9.05
CA HIS A 62 -3.37 9.16 -7.99
C HIS A 62 -4.80 9.57 -7.60
N GLY A 63 -5.81 9.27 -8.41
CA GLY A 63 -7.22 9.56 -8.09
C GLY A 63 -7.78 8.78 -6.90
N ILE A 64 -7.14 7.69 -6.44
CA ILE A 64 -7.70 6.83 -5.38
C ILE A 64 -7.85 7.50 -4.01
N PHE A 65 -7.21 8.66 -3.80
CA PHE A 65 -7.30 9.41 -2.56
C PHE A 65 -8.50 10.36 -2.50
N ARG A 66 -9.21 10.60 -3.62
CA ARG A 66 -10.33 11.55 -3.69
C ARG A 66 -11.52 11.16 -2.81
N ASP A 67 -11.75 9.85 -2.63
CA ASP A 67 -12.95 9.33 -1.95
C ASP A 67 -12.68 8.78 -0.53
N LEU A 68 -11.55 9.13 0.09
CA LEU A 68 -11.29 8.74 1.47
C LEU A 68 -12.05 9.67 2.44
N PRO A 69 -12.75 9.15 3.47
CA PRO A 69 -13.35 10.00 4.49
C PRO A 69 -12.27 10.85 5.17
N GLY A 70 -12.44 12.18 5.15
CA GLY A 70 -11.44 13.12 5.68
C GLY A 70 -10.41 13.63 4.66
N SER A 71 -10.57 13.34 3.36
CA SER A 71 -9.68 13.81 2.27
C SER A 71 -9.69 15.33 2.03
N SER A 72 -10.53 16.09 2.74
CA SER A 72 -10.71 17.54 2.50
C SER A 72 -9.52 18.42 2.93
N GLY A 73 -8.36 17.86 3.27
CA GLY A 73 -7.20 18.67 3.70
C GLY A 73 -5.82 18.01 3.62
N ILE A 74 -5.63 16.93 2.84
CA ILE A 74 -4.32 16.24 2.74
C ILE A 74 -3.72 16.35 1.32
N LEU A 75 -4.24 17.25 0.48
CA LEU A 75 -3.72 17.48 -0.87
C LEU A 75 -3.32 18.95 -1.05
N GLU A 76 -2.30 19.40 -0.33
CA GLU A 76 -1.42 20.46 -0.83
C GLU A 76 0.04 20.02 -0.68
N GLU A 77 0.72 20.13 -1.83
CA GLU A 77 2.14 19.89 -2.18
C GLU A 77 2.65 18.45 -2.40
#